data_AF-A0A3C0X2V7-F1
#
_entry.id   AF-A0A3C0X2V7-F1
#
_cell.length_a   1.000
_cell.length_b   1.000
_cell.length_c   1.000
_cell.angle_alpha   90.00
_cell.angle_beta   90.00
_cell.angle_gamma   90.00
#
_symmetry.space_group_name_H-M   'P 1'
#
loop_
_entity.id
_entity.type
_entity.pdbx_description
1 polymer ?
#
loop_
_entity_poly.entity_id
_entity_poly.type
_entity_poly.pdbx_seq_one_letter_code
_entity_poly.pdbx_strand_id
1 'polypeptide(L)' 'MKYTEILKQLRNNRGLNKKDIAGLLNISQSCCDKYETGLKALPIKHIVTLCKFYNVSSNYIMGLPDNLEYPKK' A
#
# COMPACT_ATOMS: atom_id res chain seq x y z
N MET A 1 8.27 0.66 10.44
CA MET A 1 8.05 1.69 9.40
C MET A 1 6.55 1.88 9.23
N LYS A 2 6.03 3.09 9.02
CA LYS A 2 4.57 3.28 8.85
C LYS A 2 4.13 2.85 7.46
N TYR A 3 2.92 2.30 7.32
CA TYR A 3 2.39 1.88 6.01
C TYR A 3 2.42 3.00 4.95
N THR A 4 2.22 4.25 5.37
CA THR A 4 2.27 5.44 4.50
C THR A 4 3.62 5.61 3.82
N GLU A 5 4.72 5.37 4.55
CA GLU A 5 6.08 5.43 4.03
C GLU A 5 6.35 4.26 3.08
N ILE A 6 5.85 3.06 3.44
CA ILE A 6 5.99 1.85 2.63
C ILE A 6 5.29 2.01 1.28
N LEU A 7 4.08 2.59 1.25
CA LEU A 7 3.38 2.90 0.01
C LEU A 7 4.20 3.83 -0.89
N LYS A 8 4.77 4.90 -0.31
CA LYS A 8 5.61 5.86 -1.04
C LYS A 8 6.87 5.20 -1.58
N GLN A 9 7.50 4.32 -0.79
CA GLN A 9 8.68 3.56 -1.22
C GLN A 9 8.37 2.58 -2.34
N LEU A 10 7.33 1.75 -2.20
CA LEU A 10 6.91 0.80 -3.23
C LEU A 10 6.65 1.51 -4.56
N ARG A 11 5.98 2.66 -4.51
CA ARG A 11 5.73 3.50 -5.67
C ARG A 11 7.03 4.02 -6.29
N ASN A 12 7.90 4.62 -5.48
CA ASN A 12 9.17 5.18 -5.95
C ASN A 12 10.13 4.11 -6.51
N ASN A 13 10.20 2.93 -5.89
CA ASN A 13 11.06 1.82 -6.33
C ASN A 13 10.67 1.30 -7.71
N ARG A 14 9.40 1.44 -8.11
CA ARG A 14 8.92 1.11 -9.45
C ARG A 14 8.91 2.29 -10.43
N GLY A 15 9.42 3.46 -10.01
CA GLY A 15 9.43 4.66 -10.84
C GLY A 15 8.03 5.21 -11.14
N LEU A 16 7.03 4.86 -10.36
CA LEU A 16 5.63 5.22 -10.59
C LEU A 16 5.31 6.58 -9.97
N ASN A 17 4.40 7.32 -10.61
CA ASN A 17 3.83 8.53 -10.05
C ASN A 17 2.51 8.21 -9.31
N LYS A 18 1.96 9.18 -8.57
CA LYS A 18 0.71 9.00 -7.80
C LYS A 18 -0.51 8.75 -8.69
N LYS A 19 -0.49 9.24 -9.94
CA LYS A 19 -1.56 9.05 -10.93
C LYS A 19 -1.61 7.60 -11.41
N ASP A 20 -0.46 6.94 -11.57
CA ASP A 20 -0.38 5.53 -11.96
C ASP A 20 -1.03 4.63 -10.90
N ILE A 21 -0.69 4.86 -9.62
CA ILE A 21 -1.29 4.11 -8.51
C ILE A 21 -2.78 4.45 -8.34
N ALA A 22 -3.15 5.71 -8.53
CA ALA A 22 -4.55 6.10 -8.52
C ALA A 22 -5.36 5.38 -9.63
N GLY A 23 -4.79 5.23 -10.82
CA GLY A 23 -5.36 4.45 -11.92
C GLY A 23 -5.51 2.98 -11.57
N LEU A 24 -4.46 2.35 -11.02
CA LEU A 24 -4.50 0.97 -10.54
C LEU A 24 -5.61 0.73 -9.51
N LEU A 25 -5.81 1.69 -8.60
CA LEU A 25 -6.80 1.59 -7.53
C LEU A 25 -8.19 2.10 -7.93
N ASN A 26 -8.34 2.66 -9.14
CA ASN A 26 -9.56 3.31 -9.62
C ASN A 26 -10.06 4.40 -8.66
N ILE A 27 -9.16 5.32 -8.31
CA ILE A 27 -9.40 6.47 -7.43
C ILE A 27 -8.80 7.74 -8.03
N SER A 28 -9.07 8.89 -7.43
CA SER A 28 -8.39 10.13 -7.78
C SER A 28 -6.95 10.18 -7.26
N GLN A 29 -6.08 10.90 -7.96
CA GLN A 29 -4.69 11.16 -7.52
C GLN A 29 -4.66 11.78 -6.10
N SER A 30 -5.57 12.71 -5.80
CA SER A 30 -5.69 13.31 -4.45
C SER A 30 -6.02 12.26 -3.38
N CYS A 31 -6.82 11.25 -3.70
CA CYS A 31 -7.11 10.16 -2.77
C CYS A 31 -5.85 9.30 -2.52
N CYS A 32 -5.06 9.01 -3.56
CA CYS A 32 -3.77 8.33 -3.41
C CYS A 32 -2.78 9.14 -2.56
N ASP A 33 -2.71 10.45 -2.75
CA ASP A 33 -1.89 11.35 -1.93
C ASP A 33 -2.28 11.34 -0.45
N LYS A 34 -3.59 11.36 -0.16
CA LYS A 34 -4.11 11.24 1.21
C LYS A 34 -3.75 9.89 1.86
N TYR A 35 -3.60 8.82 1.07
CA TYR A 35 -3.10 7.54 1.58
C TYR A 35 -1.61 7.61 1.92
N GLU A 36 -0.77 8.17 1.04
CA GLU A 36 0.68 8.30 1.29
C GLU A 36 1.04 9.29 2.42
N THR A 37 0.13 10.21 2.75
CA THR A 37 0.30 11.18 3.85
C THR A 37 -0.37 10.75 5.15
N GLY A 38 -1.20 9.70 5.11
CA GLY A 38 -1.98 9.23 6.27
C GLY A 38 -3.21 10.08 6.60
N LEU A 39 -3.55 11.07 5.78
CA LEU A 39 -4.77 11.88 5.91
C LEU A 39 -6.06 11.08 5.66
N LYS A 40 -5.94 9.91 5.01
CA LYS A 40 -7.05 8.99 4.81
C LYS A 40 -6.55 7.55 5.03
N ALA A 41 -7.34 6.76 5.75
CA ALA A 41 -7.04 5.35 5.93
C ALA A 41 -7.14 4.58 4.61
N LEU A 42 -6.20 3.64 4.38
CA LEU A 42 -6.18 2.77 3.21
C LEU A 42 -7.22 1.63 3.36
N PRO A 43 -8.24 1.54 2.50
CA PRO A 43 -9.21 0.44 2.49
C PRO A 43 -8.56 -0.92 2.22
N ILE A 44 -9.07 -1.98 2.85
CA ILE A 44 -8.58 -3.36 2.69
C ILE A 44 -8.58 -3.80 1.22
N LYS A 45 -9.61 -3.46 0.45
CA LYS A 45 -9.67 -3.78 -0.99
C LYS A 45 -8.44 -3.27 -1.77
N HIS A 46 -7.92 -2.09 -1.40
CA HIS A 46 -6.76 -1.52 -2.06
C HIS A 46 -5.48 -2.20 -1.60
N ILE A 47 -5.39 -2.62 -0.33
CA ILE A 47 -4.27 -3.43 0.15
C ILE A 47 -4.15 -4.71 -0.68
N VAL A 48 -5.25 -5.43 -0.89
CA VAL A 48 -5.26 -6.66 -1.71
C VAL A 48 -4.77 -6.39 -3.15
N THR A 49 -5.23 -5.31 -3.78
CA THR A 49 -4.76 -4.90 -5.12
C THR A 49 -3.26 -4.61 -5.12
N LEU A 50 -2.77 -3.86 -4.14
CA LEU A 50 -1.35 -3.50 -4.03
C LEU A 50 -0.47 -4.72 -3.77
N CYS A 51 -0.91 -5.66 -2.91
CA CYS A 51 -0.20 -6.92 -2.67
C CYS A 51 0.01 -7.69 -3.97
N LYS A 52 -1.06 -7.85 -4.76
CA LYS A 52 -0.99 -8.55 -6.06
C LYS A 52 -0.12 -7.81 -7.07
N PHE A 53 -0.22 -6.49 -7.15
CA PHE A 53 0.53 -5.68 -8.10
C PHE A 53 2.03 -5.64 -7.80
N TYR A 54 2.40 -5.41 -6.54
CA TYR A 54 3.81 -5.33 -6.13
C TYR A 54 4.43 -6.69 -5.85
N ASN A 55 3.61 -7.75 -5.76
CA ASN A 55 4.01 -9.10 -5.36
C ASN A 55 4.64 -9.13 -3.96
N VAL A 56 3.93 -8.56 -2.98
CA VAL A 56 4.36 -8.46 -1.57
C VAL A 56 3.24 -8.89 -0.63
N SER A 57 3.59 -9.26 0.60
CA SER A 57 2.62 -9.63 1.63
C SER A 57 1.86 -8.41 2.16
N SER A 58 0.65 -8.63 2.68
CA SER A 58 -0.10 -7.57 3.38
C SER A 58 0.64 -7.08 4.63
N ASN A 59 1.34 -7.97 5.33
CA ASN A 59 2.14 -7.64 6.50
C ASN A 59 3.21 -6.59 6.16
N TYR A 60 3.90 -6.78 5.03
CA TYR A 60 4.87 -5.82 4.53
C TYR A 60 4.22 -4.46 4.27
N ILE A 61 3.10 -4.40 3.52
CA ILE A 61 2.42 -3.12 3.25
C ILE A 61 1.98 -2.44 4.54
N MET A 62 1.46 -3.21 5.50
CA MET A 62 0.98 -2.70 6.79
C MET A 62 2.13 -2.27 7.72
N GLY A 63 3.38 -2.60 7.40
CA GLY A 63 4.55 -2.32 8.24
C GLY A 63 4.63 -3.19 9.49
N LEU A 64 4.04 -4.39 9.43
CA LEU A 64 4.09 -5.39 10.50
C LEU A 64 5.42 -6.17 10.44
N PRO A 65 5.94 -6.62 11.59
CA PRO A 65 7.13 -7.47 11.60
C PRO A 65 6.85 -8.86 11.03
N ASP A 66 7.88 -9.50 10.46
CA ASP A 66 7.75 -10.78 9.74
C ASP A 66 7.45 -11.97 10.68
N ASN A 67 7.82 -11.86 11.95
CA ASN A 67 7.75 -12.93 12.94
C ASN A 67 6.50 -12.87 13.85
N LEU A 68 5.40 -12.30 13.36
CA LEU A 68 4.12 -12.37 14.06
C LEU A 68 3.55 -13.79 13.99
N GLU A 69 3.17 -14.34 15.14
CA GLU A 69 2.42 -15.59 15.17
C GLU A 69 0.97 -15.36 14.72
N TYR A 70 0.45 -16.32 13.95
CA TYR A 70 -0.95 -16.34 13.53
C TYR A 70 -1.46 -17.78 13.56
N PRO A 71 -2.76 -17.98 13.88
CA PRO A 71 -3.34 -19.31 13.83
C PRO A 71 -3.29 -19.82 12.38
N LYS A 72 -2.53 -20.90 12.17
CA LYS A 72 -2.52 -21.62 10.89
C LYS A 72 -3.85 -22.37 10.78
N LYS A 73 -4.61 -22.08 9.73
CA LYS A 73 -5.81 -22.85 9.39
C LYS A 73 -5.42 -24.21 8.84
#